data_AF-A0A391NR99-F1
#
_entry.id   AF-A0A391NR99-F1
#
_cell.length_a   1.000
_cell.length_b   1.000
_cell.length_c   1.000
_cell.angle_alpha   90.00
_cell.angle_beta   90.00
_cell.angle_gamma   90.00
#
_symmetry.space_group_name_H-M   'P 1'
#
loop_
_entity.id
_entity.type
_entity.pdbx_description
1 polymer ?
#
loop_
_entity_poly.entity_id
_entity_poly.type
_entity_poly.pdbx_seq_one_letter_code
_entity_poly.pdbx_strand_id
1 'polypeptide(L)'
;MNAALVLERILYLGWLLLFVAGGINGIYICFHGIRRLDPYFSRLPNVKWESYSPFDTFCRMHRYSFLYAFGVTRPKVSRPITAWLYFTCITLTVYWISMFIGFLRHQFDINIIS
;
A
#
# COMPACT_ATOMS: atom_id res chain seq x y z
N MET A 1 -10.76 -27.15 20.17
CA MET A 1 -9.93 -26.28 19.30
C MET A 1 -9.47 -25.10 20.14
N ASN A 2 -8.16 -24.89 20.29
CA ASN A 2 -7.62 -23.87 21.21
C ASN A 2 -7.86 -22.46 20.63
N ALA A 3 -8.43 -21.54 21.40
CA ALA A 3 -8.79 -20.20 20.92
C ALA A 3 -7.56 -19.42 20.38
N ALA A 4 -6.40 -19.65 20.99
CA ALA A 4 -5.13 -19.07 20.55
C ALA A 4 -4.73 -19.48 19.12
N LEU A 5 -4.84 -20.78 18.80
CA LEU A 5 -4.55 -21.31 17.45
C LEU A 5 -5.51 -20.74 16.39
N VAL A 6 -6.77 -20.49 16.77
CA VAL A 6 -7.76 -19.90 15.85
C VAL A 6 -7.41 -18.43 15.58
N LEU A 7 -7.07 -17.67 16.62
CA LEU A 7 -6.67 -16.27 16.48
C LEU A 7 -5.40 -16.12 15.62
N GLU A 8 -4.38 -16.93 15.89
CA GLU A 8 -3.13 -16.96 15.13
C GLU A 8 -3.40 -17.21 13.64
N ARG A 9 -4.23 -18.20 13.33
CA ARG A 9 -4.59 -18.54 11.95
C ARG A 9 -5.35 -17.40 11.25
N ILE A 10 -6.25 -16.72 11.96
CA ILE A 10 -6.98 -15.56 11.43
C ILE A 10 -6.01 -14.41 11.14
N LEU A 11 -5.09 -14.11 12.05
CA LEU A 11 -4.08 -13.06 11.87
C LEU A 11 -3.17 -13.37 10.67
N TYR A 12 -2.67 -14.59 10.57
CA TYR A 12 -1.83 -15.01 9.45
C TYR A 12 -2.57 -14.92 8.11
N LEU A 13 -3.78 -15.45 8.03
CA LEU A 13 -4.58 -15.40 6.80
C LEU A 13 -4.95 -13.96 6.42
N GLY A 14 -5.28 -13.12 7.40
CA GLY A 14 -5.54 -11.70 7.19
C GLY A 14 -4.30 -10.96 6.67
N TRP A 15 -3.13 -11.24 7.25
CA TRP A 15 -1.86 -10.66 6.82
C TRP A 15 -1.51 -11.08 5.38
N LEU A 16 -1.63 -12.37 5.07
CA LEU A 16 -1.39 -12.91 3.73
C LEU A 16 -2.36 -12.30 2.71
N LEU A 17 -3.65 -12.18 3.06
CA LEU A 17 -4.65 -11.56 2.20
C LEU A 17 -4.30 -10.09 1.90
N LEU A 18 -3.91 -9.32 2.92
CA LEU A 18 -3.50 -7.93 2.74
C LEU A 18 -2.24 -7.80 1.88
N PHE A 19 -1.28 -8.71 2.05
CA PHE A 19 -0.06 -8.74 1.23
C PHE A 19 -0.37 -9.01 -0.24
N VAL A 20 -1.16 -10.05 -0.54
CA VAL A 20 -1.54 -10.43 -1.90
C VAL A 20 -2.41 -9.35 -2.55
N ALA A 21 -3.43 -8.87 -1.84
CA ALA A 21 -4.31 -7.83 -2.34
C ALA A 21 -3.56 -6.50 -2.56
N GLY A 22 -2.59 -6.19 -1.68
CA GLY A 22 -1.65 -5.08 -1.84
C GLY A 22 -0.82 -5.18 -3.11
N GLY A 23 -0.24 -6.35 -3.38
CA GLY A 23 0.54 -6.60 -4.60
C GLY A 23 -0.29 -6.40 -5.87
N ILE A 24 -1.49 -7.00 -5.93
CA ILE A 24 -2.41 -6.86 -7.08
C ILE A 24 -2.84 -5.40 -7.24
N ASN A 25 -3.22 -4.74 -6.15
CA ASN A 25 -3.63 -3.34 -6.16
C ASN A 25 -2.48 -2.41 -6.60
N GLY A 26 -1.26 -2.66 -6.13
CA GLY A 26 -0.07 -1.92 -6.52
C GLY A 26 0.20 -2.03 -8.01
N ILE A 27 0.18 -3.25 -8.56
CA ILE A 27 0.31 -3.50 -10.00
C ILE A 27 -0.79 -2.73 -10.75
N TYR A 28 -2.05 -2.87 -10.33
CA TYR A 28 -3.16 -2.17 -10.97
C TYR A 28 -2.96 -0.65 -11.00
N ILE A 29 -2.52 -0.05 -9.89
CA ILE A 29 -2.26 1.39 -9.81
C ILE A 29 -1.12 1.80 -10.74
N CYS A 30 -0.02 1.03 -10.74
CA CYS A 30 1.15 1.27 -11.57
C CYS A 30 0.85 1.32 -13.06
N PHE A 31 -0.03 0.45 -13.55
CA PHE A 31 -0.33 0.37 -14.99
C PHE A 31 -1.57 1.16 -15.41
N HIS A 32 -2.55 1.32 -14.51
CA HIS A 32 -3.86 1.87 -14.89
C HIS A 32 -4.45 2.85 -13.87
N GLY A 33 -4.34 2.54 -12.58
CA GLY A 33 -5.10 3.21 -11.54
C GLY A 33 -4.65 4.63 -11.19
N ILE A 34 -3.37 4.98 -11.40
CA ILE A 34 -2.84 6.27 -10.94
C ILE A 34 -3.52 7.48 -11.57
N ARG A 35 -3.99 7.35 -12.82
CA ARG A 35 -4.69 8.42 -13.53
C ARG A 35 -5.97 8.88 -12.82
N ARG A 36 -6.54 8.03 -11.95
CA ARG A 36 -7.68 8.39 -11.11
C ARG A 36 -7.28 9.16 -9.85
N LEU A 37 -6.03 9.07 -9.43
CA LEU A 37 -5.48 9.74 -8.24
C LEU A 37 -4.76 11.05 -8.60
N ASP A 38 -4.00 11.07 -9.70
CA ASP A 38 -3.20 12.23 -10.09
C ASP A 38 -3.98 13.56 -10.14
N PRO A 39 -5.25 13.64 -10.59
CA PRO A 39 -6.02 14.89 -10.57
C PRO A 39 -6.21 15.54 -9.20
N TYR A 40 -6.08 14.77 -8.12
CA TYR A 40 -6.29 15.25 -6.75
C TYR A 40 -5.00 15.61 -6.03
N PHE A 41 -3.87 15.04 -6.44
CA PHE A 41 -2.61 15.10 -5.70
C PHE A 41 -1.41 15.60 -6.51
N SER A 42 -1.47 15.54 -7.84
CA SER A 42 -0.37 16.02 -8.66
C SER A 42 -0.13 17.51 -8.39
N ARG A 43 1.14 17.88 -8.32
CA ARG A 43 1.57 19.27 -8.16
C ARG A 43 1.80 19.96 -9.49
N LEU A 44 1.68 19.23 -10.60
CA LEU A 44 1.93 19.77 -11.92
C LEU A 44 0.76 20.62 -12.40
N PRO A 45 1.02 21.70 -13.17
CA PRO A 45 -0.04 22.50 -13.79
C PRO A 45 -0.92 21.66 -14.74
N ASN A 46 -0.34 20.63 -15.35
CA ASN A 46 -1.03 19.68 -16.20
C ASN A 46 -0.69 18.26 -15.76
N VAL A 47 -1.70 17.54 -15.28
CA VAL A 47 -1.61 16.14 -14.82
C VAL A 47 -1.09 15.20 -15.91
N LYS A 48 -1.32 15.51 -17.19
CA LYS A 48 -0.85 14.68 -18.31
C LYS A 48 0.67 14.67 -18.47
N TRP A 49 1.37 15.58 -17.80
CA TRP A 49 2.84 15.63 -17.77
C TRP A 49 3.44 14.70 -16.71
N GLU A 50 2.60 14.09 -15.86
CA GLU A 50 3.06 13.04 -14.96
C GLU A 50 3.63 11.86 -15.77
N SER A 51 4.74 11.31 -15.28
CA SER A 51 5.38 10.15 -15.89
C SER A 51 4.44 8.94 -15.91
N TYR A 52 4.43 8.23 -17.04
CA TYR A 52 3.72 6.95 -17.21
C TYR A 52 4.58 5.73 -16.84
N SER A 53 5.82 5.96 -16.38
CA SER A 53 6.66 4.86 -15.90
C SER A 53 5.99 4.15 -14.72
N PRO A 54 5.97 2.80 -14.71
CA PRO A 54 5.39 2.05 -13.60
C PRO A 54 6.14 2.30 -12.29
N PHE A 55 7.43 2.59 -12.34
CA PHE A 55 8.24 2.90 -11.15
C PHE A 55 7.90 4.28 -10.57
N ASP A 56 7.78 5.30 -11.41
CA ASP A 56 7.36 6.64 -10.95
C ASP A 56 5.94 6.60 -10.40
N THR A 57 5.08 5.84 -11.07
CA THR A 57 3.70 5.63 -10.64
C THR A 57 3.63 4.95 -9.29
N PHE A 58 4.47 3.93 -9.05
CA PHE A 58 4.61 3.26 -7.76
C PHE A 58 5.02 4.25 -6.67
N CYS A 59 6.02 5.11 -6.93
CA CYS A 59 6.45 6.17 -6.01
C CYS A 59 5.32 7.16 -5.71
N ARG A 60 4.56 7.59 -6.73
CA ARG A 60 3.41 8.49 -6.54
C ARG A 60 2.30 7.83 -5.73
N MET A 61 2.00 6.56 -5.99
CA MET A 61 1.04 5.79 -5.21
C MET A 61 1.38 5.79 -3.71
N HIS A 62 2.64 5.51 -3.35
CA HIS A 62 3.11 5.58 -1.96
C HIS A 62 2.82 6.95 -1.37
N ARG A 63 3.32 7.97 -2.07
CA ARG A 63 3.21 9.36 -1.63
C ARG A 63 1.76 9.77 -1.42
N TYR A 64 0.88 9.54 -2.39
CA TYR A 64 -0.52 9.95 -2.31
C TYR A 64 -1.25 9.24 -1.17
N SER A 65 -1.08 7.93 -1.05
CA SER A 65 -1.72 7.14 0.01
C SER A 65 -1.26 7.56 1.40
N PHE A 66 0.06 7.74 1.62
CA PHE A 66 0.58 8.16 2.92
C PHE A 66 0.22 9.61 3.27
N LEU A 67 0.35 10.55 2.32
CA LEU A 67 -0.02 11.95 2.55
C LEU A 67 -1.50 12.08 2.94
N TYR A 68 -2.37 11.30 2.29
CA TYR A 68 -3.79 11.29 2.58
C TYR A 68 -4.09 10.67 3.96
N ALA A 69 -3.56 9.46 4.21
CA ALA A 69 -3.81 8.72 5.45
C ALA A 69 -3.32 9.48 6.69
N PHE A 70 -2.09 9.99 6.65
CA PHE A 70 -1.48 10.74 7.76
C PHE A 70 -1.95 12.20 7.88
N GLY A 71 -2.85 12.66 7.00
CA GLY A 71 -3.45 13.99 7.12
C GLY A 71 -2.56 15.15 6.67
N VAL A 72 -1.41 14.88 6.06
CA VAL A 72 -0.50 15.91 5.53
C VAL A 72 -1.11 16.62 4.32
N THR A 73 -1.84 15.89 3.47
CA THR A 73 -2.55 16.48 2.33
C THR A 73 -3.84 15.70 2.07
N ARG A 74 -4.99 16.31 2.37
CA ARG A 74 -6.31 15.69 2.23
C ARG A 74 -7.19 16.46 1.25
N PRO A 75 -6.97 16.30 -0.07
CA PRO A 75 -7.87 16.84 -1.07
C PRO A 75 -9.28 16.26 -0.89
N LYS A 76 -10.30 17.04 -1.29
CA LYS A 76 -11.68 16.57 -1.34
C LYS A 76 -11.80 15.53 -2.47
N VAL A 77 -11.94 14.26 -2.09
CA VAL A 77 -12.10 13.12 -2.99
C VAL A 77 -13.41 12.41 -2.70
N SER A 78 -13.88 11.59 -3.64
CA SER A 78 -15.08 10.76 -3.44
C SER A 78 -14.82 9.66 -2.41
N ARG A 79 -15.88 9.19 -1.72
CA ARG A 79 -15.78 8.11 -0.72
C ARG A 79 -15.07 6.85 -1.23
N PRO A 80 -15.29 6.38 -2.48
CA PRO A 80 -14.55 5.24 -3.02
C PRO A 80 -13.04 5.49 -3.10
N ILE A 81 -12.62 6.69 -3.51
CA ILE A 81 -11.19 7.05 -3.59
C ILE A 81 -10.58 7.14 -2.19
N THR A 82 -11.32 7.70 -1.23
CA THR A 82 -10.92 7.68 0.20
C THR A 82 -10.65 6.27 0.69
N ALA A 83 -11.61 5.35 0.49
CA ALA A 83 -11.47 3.96 0.91
C ALA A 83 -10.28 3.29 0.22
N TRP A 84 -10.09 3.57 -1.08
CA TRP A 84 -8.99 3.03 -1.85
C TRP A 84 -7.62 3.55 -1.38
N LEU A 85 -7.50 4.82 -1.01
CA LEU A 85 -6.27 5.40 -0.46
C LEU A 85 -5.90 4.79 0.88
N TYR A 86 -6.87 4.61 1.79
CA TYR A 86 -6.63 3.93 3.06
C TYR A 86 -6.26 2.47 2.87
N PHE A 87 -7.00 1.75 2.03
CA PHE A 87 -6.68 0.35 1.69
C PHE A 87 -5.27 0.22 1.12
N THR A 88 -4.88 1.11 0.20
CA THR A 88 -3.53 1.13 -0.39
C THR A 88 -2.48 1.45 0.67
N CYS A 89 -2.73 2.39 1.59
CA CYS A 89 -1.82 2.70 2.69
C CYS A 89 -1.61 1.49 3.63
N ILE A 90 -2.69 0.80 4.02
CA ILE A 90 -2.63 -0.37 4.91
C ILE A 90 -1.84 -1.50 4.25
N THR A 91 -2.19 -1.82 3.01
CA THR A 91 -1.53 -2.90 2.27
C THR A 91 -0.06 -2.60 1.96
N LEU A 92 0.29 -1.35 1.66
CA LEU A 92 1.69 -0.92 1.54
C LEU A 92 2.46 -1.07 2.85
N THR A 93 1.83 -0.71 3.98
CA THR A 93 2.46 -0.87 5.30
C THR A 93 2.75 -2.35 5.57
N VAL A 94 1.77 -3.23 5.33
CA VAL A 94 1.94 -4.69 5.44
C VAL A 94 3.06 -5.20 4.53
N TYR A 95 3.10 -4.74 3.28
CA TYR A 95 4.15 -5.10 2.32
C TYR A 95 5.55 -4.74 2.84
N TRP A 96 5.75 -3.49 3.27
CA TRP A 96 7.05 -3.02 3.76
C TRP A 96 7.48 -3.69 5.05
N ILE A 97 6.55 -3.92 6.00
CA ILE A 97 6.83 -4.70 7.21
C ILE A 97 7.26 -6.12 6.85
N SER A 98 6.56 -6.77 5.91
CA SER A 98 6.87 -8.15 5.52
C SER A 98 8.26 -8.24 4.85
N MET A 99 8.57 -7.28 3.96
CA MET A 99 9.89 -7.17 3.35
C MET A 99 10.99 -6.91 4.39
N PHE A 100 10.72 -6.06 5.37
CA PHE A 100 11.67 -5.75 6.44
C PHE A 100 11.93 -6.97 7.35
N ILE A 101 10.90 -7.72 7.73
CA ILE A 101 11.06 -8.98 8.48
C ILE A 101 11.89 -9.99 7.68
N GLY A 102 11.60 -10.15 6.38
CA GLY A 102 12.36 -11.03 5.49
C GLY A 102 13.83 -10.61 5.37
N PHE A 103 14.08 -9.31 5.25
CA PHE A 103 15.43 -8.75 5.24
C PHE A 103 16.18 -9.01 6.55
N LEU A 104 15.55 -8.80 7.70
CA LEU A 104 16.16 -9.04 9.01
C LEU A 104 16.54 -10.51 9.20
N ARG A 105 15.67 -11.43 8.79
CA ARG A 105 15.97 -12.86 8.81
C ARG A 105 17.12 -13.22 7.87
N HIS A 106 17.13 -12.68 6.66
CA HIS A 106 18.16 -13.02 5.68
C HIS A 106 19.54 -12.45 6.03
N GLN A 107 19.61 -11.23 6.57
CA GLN A 107 20.89 -10.54 6.81
C GLN A 107 21.45 -10.75 8.22
N PHE A 108 20.59 -10.92 9.21
CA PHE A 108 21.00 -10.96 10.62
C PHE A 108 20.60 -12.27 11.33
N ASP A 109 19.97 -13.22 10.62
CA ASP A 109 19.41 -14.45 11.17
C ASP A 109 18.43 -14.22 12.35
N ILE A 110 17.86 -13.02 12.42
CA ILE A 110 16.88 -12.64 13.45
C ILE A 110 15.53 -13.25 13.07
N ASN A 111 15.07 -14.22 13.86
CA ASN A 111 13.75 -14.80 13.69
C ASN A 111 12.72 -14.08 14.56
N ILE A 112 11.94 -13.19 13.96
CA ILE A 112 10.86 -12.42 14.63
C ILE A 112 9.59 -13.28 14.80
N ILE A 113 9.50 -14.39 14.06
CA ILE A 113 8.38 -15.32 14.07
C ILE A 113 8.89 -16.62 14.71
N SER A 114 9.09 -16.60 16.03
CA SER A 114 9.46 -17.77 16.84
C SER A 114 8.27 -18.29 17.63
#